data_AF-A0A928UZA1-F1
#
_entry.id   AF-A0A928UZA1-F1
#
_cell.length_a   1.000
_cell.length_b   1.000
_cell.length_c   1.000
_cell.angle_alpha   90.00
_cell.angle_beta   90.00
_cell.angle_gamma   90.00
#
_symmetry.space_group_name_H-M   'P 1'
#
loop_
_entity.id
_entity.type
_entity.pdbx_description
1 polymer ?
#
loop_
_entity_poly.entity_id
_entity_poly.type
_entity_poly.pdbx_seq_one_letter_code
_entity_poly.pdbx_strand_id
1 'polypeptide(L)'
;MPSVDVARVCNSIVCSDLKRSIDSASLLGIDKISFIDHKLREMEMPWGSIVGLKMLPEWWSVVFRILWFSGYSKNSESFKEAKSRAERAALLLESIAEEKGSVLFIGHGMLNRYIAKSLIRNGWKVVRKGGPNYWEFGIFER
;
A
#
# COMPACT_ATOMS: atom_id res chain seq x y z
N MET A 1 -11.10 16.79 -5.76
CA MET A 1 -11.48 16.41 -4.39
C MET A 1 -10.23 16.16 -3.57
N PRO A 2 -9.97 16.93 -2.51
CA PRO A 2 -8.97 16.66 -1.48
C PRO A 2 -9.08 15.25 -0.87
N SER A 3 -7.97 14.69 -0.39
CA SER A 3 -7.93 13.39 0.29
C SER A 3 -8.76 13.36 1.58
N VAL A 4 -8.83 14.48 2.29
CA VAL A 4 -9.65 14.67 3.50
C VAL A 4 -11.15 14.49 3.20
N ASP A 5 -11.63 15.02 2.08
CA ASP A 5 -13.06 14.92 1.73
C ASP A 5 -13.45 13.49 1.39
N VAL A 6 -12.57 12.75 0.71
CA VAL A 6 -12.77 11.32 0.42
C VAL A 6 -12.78 10.50 1.70
N ALA A 7 -11.88 10.80 2.65
CA ALA A 7 -11.83 10.10 3.91
C ALA A 7 -13.12 10.21 4.74
N ARG A 8 -13.81 11.35 4.67
CA ARG A 8 -15.06 11.58 5.40
C ARG A 8 -16.26 10.84 4.84
N VAL A 9 -16.25 10.49 3.55
CA VAL A 9 -17.39 9.84 2.88
C VAL A 9 -17.25 8.32 2.79
N CYS A 10 -16.11 7.76 3.19
CA CYS A 10 -15.91 6.31 3.22
C CYS A 10 -16.50 5.68 4.48
N ASN A 11 -17.24 4.59 4.32
CA ASN A 11 -17.95 3.90 5.40
C ASN A 11 -17.02 3.04 6.27
N SER A 12 -15.84 2.69 5.75
CA SER A 12 -14.83 1.93 6.48
C SER A 12 -13.44 2.45 6.19
N ILE A 13 -12.64 2.60 7.23
CA ILE A 13 -11.25 3.06 7.12
C ILE A 13 -10.33 1.94 7.57
N VAL A 14 -9.35 1.62 6.71
CA VAL A 14 -8.45 0.49 6.92
C VAL A 14 -7.00 0.96 6.84
N CYS A 15 -6.18 0.50 7.78
CA CYS A 15 -4.76 0.85 7.87
C CYS A 15 -3.88 -0.40 8.02
N SER A 16 -2.59 -0.23 7.75
CA SER A 16 -1.59 -1.15 8.30
C SER A 16 -1.31 -0.83 9.76
N ASP A 17 -0.70 -1.75 10.48
CA ASP A 17 -0.21 -1.57 11.85
C ASP A 17 1.07 -0.71 11.95
N LEU A 18 1.59 -0.18 10.83
CA LEU A 18 2.73 0.73 10.84
C LEU A 18 2.29 2.12 11.30
N LYS A 19 3.02 2.68 12.27
CA LYS A 19 2.73 3.98 12.90
C LYS A 19 2.44 5.10 11.88
N ARG A 20 3.21 5.18 10.79
CA ARG A 20 3.01 6.17 9.72
C ARG A 20 1.68 6.09 8.98
N SER A 21 1.08 4.90 8.90
CA SER A 21 -0.24 4.68 8.27
C SER A 21 -1.34 5.12 9.21
N ILE A 22 -1.23 4.76 10.49
CA ILE A 22 -2.14 5.19 11.57
C ILE A 22 -2.09 6.72 11.74
N ASP A 23 -0.90 7.31 11.76
CA ASP A 23 -0.71 8.75 11.91
C ASP A 23 -1.28 9.53 10.72
N SER A 24 -1.16 8.97 9.51
CA SER A 24 -1.80 9.55 8.33
C SER A 24 -3.32 9.54 8.46
N ALA A 25 -3.93 8.51 9.06
CA ALA A 25 -5.36 8.50 9.34
C ALA A 25 -5.75 9.64 10.29
N SER A 26 -5.00 9.82 11.38
CA SER A 26 -5.23 10.93 12.32
C SER A 26 -5.08 12.30 11.65
N LEU A 27 -4.07 12.49 10.80
CA LEU A 27 -3.86 13.74 10.05
C LEU A 27 -4.97 14.01 9.02
N LEU A 28 -5.64 12.98 8.52
CA LEU A 28 -6.81 13.11 7.65
C LEU A 28 -8.11 13.39 8.43
N GLY A 29 -8.03 13.54 9.76
CA GLY A 29 -9.19 13.79 10.62
C GLY A 29 -10.05 12.54 10.84
N ILE A 30 -9.44 11.35 10.80
CA ILE A 30 -10.14 10.08 11.03
C ILE A 30 -10.00 9.71 12.51
N ASP A 31 -11.12 9.77 13.22
CA ASP A 31 -11.15 9.47 14.66
C ASP A 31 -11.21 7.97 14.97
N LYS A 32 -11.71 7.16 14.03
CA LYS A 32 -11.88 5.71 14.21
C LYS A 32 -11.44 4.93 12.99
N ILE A 33 -10.41 4.10 13.17
CA ILE A 33 -9.98 3.12 12.18
C ILE A 33 -10.83 1.86 12.36
N SER A 34 -11.46 1.40 11.28
CA SER A 34 -12.33 0.22 11.29
C SER A 34 -11.55 -1.08 11.40
N PHE A 35 -10.40 -1.16 10.73
CA PHE A 35 -9.59 -2.37 10.65
C PHE A 35 -8.09 -2.06 10.52
N ILE A 36 -7.26 -2.82 11.23
CA ILE A 36 -5.79 -2.72 11.19
C ILE A 36 -5.24 -4.13 10.96
N ASP A 37 -4.39 -4.32 9.95
CA ASP A 37 -3.78 -5.62 9.65
C ASP A 37 -2.35 -5.50 9.11
N HIS A 38 -1.44 -6.33 9.63
CA HIS A 38 -0.06 -6.49 9.16
C HIS A 38 0.04 -6.88 7.68
N LYS A 39 -0.98 -7.53 7.10
CA LYS A 39 -1.01 -7.85 5.66
C LYS A 39 -1.03 -6.61 4.77
N LEU A 40 -1.37 -5.46 5.34
CA LEU A 40 -1.43 -4.16 4.67
C LEU A 40 -0.15 -3.35 4.82
N ARG A 41 0.91 -3.91 5.42
CA ARG A 41 2.23 -3.29 5.47
C ARG A 41 2.82 -3.09 4.08
N GLU A 42 3.69 -2.09 3.95
CA GLU A 42 4.45 -1.88 2.72
C GLU A 42 5.18 -3.16 2.28
N MET A 43 5.43 -3.28 0.98
CA MET A 43 6.31 -4.32 0.43
C MET A 43 7.76 -4.03 0.86
N GLU A 44 8.17 -4.69 1.95
CA GLU A 44 9.50 -4.57 2.52
C GLU A 44 10.58 -4.90 1.49
N MET A 45 11.72 -4.26 1.66
CA MET A 45 12.87 -4.41 0.77
C MET A 45 14.00 -5.06 1.56
N PRO A 46 14.73 -6.01 0.97
CA PRO A 46 15.90 -6.58 1.61
C PRO A 46 16.97 -5.48 1.76
N TRP A 47 17.90 -5.69 2.68
CA TRP A 47 19.04 -4.83 2.87
C TRP A 47 20.28 -5.64 3.18
N GLY A 48 21.43 -4.99 3.17
CA GLY A 48 22.72 -5.60 3.45
C GLY A 48 23.83 -4.57 3.47
N SER A 49 24.98 -4.99 3.96
CA SER A 49 26.21 -4.21 3.88
C SER A 49 27.09 -4.81 2.79
N ILE A 50 27.47 -4.01 1.79
CA ILE A 50 28.54 -4.36 0.86
C ILE A 50 29.78 -3.62 1.33
N VAL A 51 30.72 -4.36 1.91
CA VAL A 51 31.96 -3.80 2.44
C VAL A 51 32.72 -3.10 1.31
N GLY A 52 33.17 -1.87 1.55
CA GLY A 52 33.98 -1.09 0.61
C GLY A 52 33.20 -0.27 -0.42
N LEU A 53 31.87 -0.39 -0.49
CA LEU A 53 31.05 0.42 -1.41
C LEU A 53 30.28 1.51 -0.64
N LYS A 54 30.48 2.77 -1.02
CA LYS A 54 29.74 3.93 -0.50
C LYS A 54 28.85 4.51 -1.59
N MET A 55 27.57 4.63 -1.30
CA MET A 55 26.56 5.19 -2.21
C MET A 55 25.54 5.99 -1.38
N LEU A 56 24.83 6.92 -2.03
CA LEU A 56 23.73 7.63 -1.38
C LEU A 56 22.58 6.66 -1.04
N PRO A 57 21.81 6.92 0.04
CA PRO A 57 20.70 6.04 0.45
C PRO A 57 19.66 5.76 -0.64
N GLU A 58 19.40 6.71 -1.53
CA GLU A 58 18.46 6.57 -2.64
C GLU A 58 18.95 5.52 -3.65
N TRP A 59 20.24 5.53 -3.96
CA TRP A 59 20.84 4.54 -4.85
C TRP A 59 20.87 3.15 -4.24
N TRP A 60 21.15 3.04 -2.93
CA TRP A 60 21.00 1.78 -2.21
C TRP A 60 19.59 1.21 -2.32
N SER A 61 18.58 2.09 -2.23
CA SER A 61 17.19 1.68 -2.38
C SER A 61 16.89 1.14 -3.78
N VAL A 62 17.45 1.75 -4.83
CA VAL A 62 17.33 1.25 -6.20
C VAL A 62 18.00 -0.12 -6.35
N VAL A 63 19.25 -0.27 -5.88
CA VAL A 63 20.01 -1.52 -5.97
C VAL A 63 19.27 -2.66 -5.27
N PHE A 64 18.85 -2.47 -4.02
CA PHE A 64 18.14 -3.52 -3.29
C PHE A 64 16.78 -3.83 -3.89
N ARG A 65 16.11 -2.85 -4.52
CA ARG A 65 14.85 -3.11 -5.23
C ARG A 65 15.06 -3.99 -6.46
N ILE A 66 16.12 -3.75 -7.23
CA ILE A 66 16.48 -4.59 -8.39
C ILE A 66 16.81 -6.01 -7.93
N LEU A 67 17.69 -6.15 -6.93
CA LEU A 67 18.06 -7.45 -6.38
C LEU A 67 16.83 -8.21 -5.86
N TRP A 68 15.90 -7.52 -5.22
CA TRP A 68 14.66 -8.10 -4.72
C TRP A 68 13.74 -8.61 -5.82
N PHE A 69 13.60 -7.86 -6.92
CA PHE A 69 12.88 -8.35 -8.10
C PHE A 69 13.56 -9.57 -8.74
N SER A 70 14.89 -9.66 -8.63
CA SER A 70 15.68 -10.82 -9.06
C SER A 70 15.70 -11.99 -8.07
N GLY A 71 15.00 -11.89 -6.93
CA GLY A 71 14.81 -13.00 -5.98
C GLY A 71 15.63 -12.90 -4.69
N TYR A 72 16.43 -11.86 -4.49
CA TYR A 72 17.13 -11.65 -3.20
C TYR A 72 16.14 -11.26 -2.10
N SER A 73 16.08 -11.99 -0.99
CA SER A 73 15.09 -11.76 0.08
C SER A 73 15.63 -12.06 1.49
N LYS A 74 16.90 -11.73 1.74
CA LYS A 74 17.62 -12.16 2.97
C LYS A 74 16.92 -11.81 4.29
N ASN A 75 16.20 -10.69 4.33
CA ASN A 75 15.60 -10.13 5.56
C ASN A 75 14.23 -9.49 5.28
N SER A 76 13.59 -9.89 4.19
CA SER A 76 12.28 -9.43 3.77
C SER A 76 11.55 -10.61 3.15
N GLU A 77 10.24 -10.52 3.00
CA GLU A 77 9.53 -11.44 2.09
C GLU A 77 10.12 -11.34 0.67
N SER A 78 9.99 -12.42 -0.11
CA SER A 78 10.33 -12.39 -1.53
C SER A 78 9.34 -11.52 -2.31
N PHE A 79 9.75 -11.04 -3.49
CA PHE A 79 8.85 -10.29 -4.35
C PHE A 79 7.57 -11.07 -4.71
N LYS A 80 7.68 -12.40 -4.88
CA LYS A 80 6.54 -13.27 -5.18
C LYS A 80 5.55 -13.31 -4.02
N GLU A 81 6.04 -13.47 -2.79
CA GLU A 81 5.21 -13.48 -1.58
C GLU A 81 4.54 -12.13 -1.36
N ALA A 82 5.30 -11.04 -1.50
CA ALA A 82 4.79 -9.68 -1.40
C ALA A 82 3.69 -9.40 -2.40
N LYS A 83 3.88 -9.82 -3.67
CA LYS A 83 2.86 -9.69 -4.72
C LYS A 83 1.61 -10.49 -4.35
N SER A 84 1.75 -11.75 -3.94
CA SER A 84 0.63 -12.57 -3.50
C SER A 84 -0.09 -11.98 -2.29
N ARG A 85 0.64 -11.34 -1.36
CA ARG A 85 0.07 -10.61 -0.23
C ARG A 85 -0.72 -9.38 -0.69
N ALA A 86 -0.21 -8.61 -1.64
CA ALA A 86 -0.94 -7.49 -2.23
C ALA A 86 -2.24 -7.91 -2.93
N GLU A 87 -2.24 -9.07 -3.59
CA GLU A 87 -3.44 -9.64 -4.22
C GLU A 87 -4.49 -10.03 -3.16
N ARG A 88 -4.06 -10.67 -2.07
CA ARG A 88 -4.95 -10.97 -0.92
C ARG A 88 -5.46 -9.70 -0.24
N ALA A 89 -4.63 -8.67 -0.14
CA ALA A 89 -5.03 -7.36 0.39
C ALA A 89 -6.10 -6.70 -0.49
N ALA A 90 -5.99 -6.80 -1.81
CA ALA A 90 -7.03 -6.32 -2.72
C ALA A 90 -8.36 -7.05 -2.47
N LEU A 91 -8.35 -8.39 -2.41
CA LEU A 91 -9.57 -9.18 -2.12
C LEU A 91 -10.21 -8.82 -0.77
N LEU A 92 -9.39 -8.57 0.25
CA LEU A 92 -9.88 -8.08 1.55
C LEU A 92 -10.58 -6.72 1.41
N LEU A 93 -9.96 -5.76 0.71
CA LEU A 93 -10.56 -4.44 0.51
C LEU A 93 -11.84 -4.53 -0.31
N GLU A 94 -11.89 -5.40 -1.33
CA GLU A 94 -13.10 -5.67 -2.10
C GLU A 94 -14.22 -6.19 -1.19
N SER A 95 -13.95 -7.20 -0.36
CA SER A 95 -14.97 -7.73 0.55
C SER A 95 -15.50 -6.69 1.53
N ILE A 96 -14.63 -5.80 2.03
CA ILE A 96 -15.04 -4.71 2.94
C ILE A 96 -15.90 -3.69 2.17
N ALA A 97 -15.51 -3.35 0.93
CA ALA A 97 -16.28 -2.43 0.10
C ALA A 97 -17.66 -2.99 -0.26
N GLU A 98 -17.77 -4.28 -0.55
CA GLU A 98 -19.05 -4.94 -0.82
C GLU A 98 -19.95 -5.01 0.41
N GLU A 99 -19.39 -5.30 1.58
CA GLU A 99 -20.16 -5.39 2.83
C GLU A 99 -20.57 -4.00 3.37
N LYS A 100 -19.69 -3.01 3.25
CA LYS A 100 -19.84 -1.69 3.89
C LYS A 100 -20.19 -0.58 2.91
N GLY A 101 -20.23 -0.85 1.61
CA GLY A 101 -20.49 0.11 0.53
C GLY A 101 -19.25 0.87 0.05
N SER A 102 -18.31 1.21 0.94
CA SER A 102 -17.06 1.88 0.56
C SER A 102 -15.95 1.64 1.58
N VAL A 103 -14.70 1.63 1.11
CA VAL A 103 -13.51 1.47 1.95
C VAL A 103 -12.43 2.46 1.55
N LEU A 104 -11.87 3.18 2.54
CA LEU A 104 -10.61 3.91 2.38
C LEU A 104 -9.47 3.05 2.94
N PHE A 105 -8.49 2.76 2.09
CA PHE A 105 -7.23 2.15 2.52
C PHE A 105 -6.10 3.19 2.59
N ILE A 106 -5.52 3.36 3.78
CA ILE A 106 -4.38 4.25 4.01
C ILE A 106 -3.10 3.41 4.01
N GLY A 107 -2.59 3.17 2.80
CA GLY A 107 -1.48 2.26 2.56
C GLY A 107 -0.14 2.94 2.28
N HIS A 108 0.65 2.24 1.46
CA HIS A 108 2.04 2.58 1.15
C HIS A 108 2.26 2.47 -0.36
N GLY A 109 3.27 3.15 -0.90
CA GLY A 109 3.43 3.34 -2.34
C GLY A 109 3.48 2.05 -3.16
N MET A 110 4.34 1.09 -2.77
CA MET A 110 4.47 -0.15 -3.54
C MET A 110 3.25 -1.05 -3.35
N LEU A 111 2.80 -1.25 -2.12
CA LEU A 111 1.60 -2.04 -1.86
C LEU A 111 0.37 -1.48 -2.61
N ASN A 112 0.13 -0.16 -2.55
CA ASN A 112 -0.98 0.49 -3.25
C ASN A 112 -0.92 0.24 -4.75
N ARG A 113 0.28 0.28 -5.34
CA ARG A 113 0.48 0.00 -6.77
C ARG A 113 0.08 -1.43 -7.13
N TYR A 114 0.39 -2.41 -6.29
CA TYR A 114 0.03 -3.81 -6.56
C TYR A 114 -1.42 -4.14 -6.23
N ILE A 115 -2.01 -3.49 -5.21
CA ILE A 115 -3.45 -3.56 -4.94
C ILE A 115 -4.22 -2.99 -6.13
N ALA A 116 -3.86 -1.80 -6.62
CA ALA A 116 -4.49 -1.18 -7.79
C ALA A 116 -4.46 -2.09 -9.02
N LYS A 117 -3.32 -2.75 -9.29
CA LYS A 117 -3.21 -3.75 -10.36
C LYS A 117 -4.16 -4.92 -10.16
N SER A 118 -4.29 -5.41 -8.93
CA SER A 118 -5.19 -6.52 -8.62
C SER A 118 -6.66 -6.11 -8.76
N LEU A 119 -7.05 -4.93 -8.26
CA LEU A 119 -8.41 -4.40 -8.42
C LEU A 119 -8.81 -4.28 -9.89
N ILE A 120 -7.94 -3.71 -10.72
CA ILE A 120 -8.18 -3.59 -12.17
C ILE A 120 -8.37 -4.98 -12.81
N ARG A 121 -7.50 -5.94 -12.46
CA ARG A 121 -7.64 -7.32 -12.94
C ARG A 121 -8.94 -7.99 -12.47
N ASN A 122 -9.42 -7.60 -11.29
CA ASN A 122 -10.68 -8.08 -10.70
C ASN A 122 -11.91 -7.28 -11.17
N GLY A 123 -11.78 -6.50 -12.24
CA GLY A 123 -12.88 -5.82 -12.92
C GLY A 123 -13.23 -4.42 -12.40
N TRP A 124 -12.48 -3.89 -11.42
CA TRP A 124 -12.69 -2.53 -10.93
C TRP A 124 -12.25 -1.50 -11.97
N LYS A 125 -13.05 -0.45 -12.14
CA LYS A 125 -12.75 0.67 -13.03
C LYS A 125 -12.01 1.76 -12.28
N VAL A 126 -11.00 2.35 -12.93
CA VAL A 126 -10.26 3.48 -12.37
C VAL A 126 -11.03 4.76 -12.64
N VAL A 127 -11.62 5.35 -11.60
CA VAL A 127 -12.30 6.65 -11.69
C VAL A 127 -11.31 7.79 -11.51
N ARG A 128 -10.36 7.60 -10.58
CA ARG A 128 -9.23 8.51 -10.38
C ARG A 128 -7.95 7.73 -10.25
N LYS A 129 -6.96 8.09 -11.06
CA LYS A 129 -5.59 7.56 -10.92
C LYS A 129 -4.87 8.29 -9.79
N GLY A 130 -4.27 7.52 -8.88
CA GLY A 130 -3.33 8.07 -7.90
C GLY A 130 -2.00 8.43 -8.57
N GLY A 131 -1.29 9.42 -8.04
CA GLY A 131 0.05 9.78 -8.52
C GLY A 131 1.15 9.35 -7.54
N PRO A 132 2.39 9.87 -7.74
CA PRO A 132 3.56 9.44 -7.01
C PRO A 132 3.78 10.16 -5.67
N ASN A 133 3.05 11.24 -5.38
CA ASN A 133 3.32 12.07 -4.20
C ASN A 133 2.63 11.52 -2.94
N TYR A 134 3.06 12.01 -1.78
CA TYR A 134 2.41 11.69 -0.51
C TYR A 134 0.96 12.15 -0.49
N TRP A 135 0.09 11.35 0.15
CA TRP A 135 -1.36 11.58 0.27
C TRP A 135 -2.13 11.75 -1.05
N GLU A 136 -1.52 11.42 -2.18
CA GLU A 136 -2.27 11.16 -3.40
C GLU A 136 -2.99 9.82 -3.31
N PHE A 137 -4.14 9.72 -3.96
CA PHE A 137 -5.05 8.59 -3.82
C PHE A 137 -5.69 8.21 -5.15
N GLY A 138 -6.02 6.94 -5.31
CA GLY A 138 -6.85 6.46 -6.41
C GLY A 138 -8.29 6.24 -5.96
N ILE A 139 -9.24 6.36 -6.89
CA ILE A 139 -10.63 5.94 -6.70
C ILE A 139 -10.91 4.82 -7.70
N PHE A 140 -11.45 3.72 -7.19
CA PHE A 140 -11.85 2.55 -7.95
C PHE A 140 -13.31 2.24 -7.65
N GLU A 141 -14.09 1.90 -8.68
CA GLU A 141 -15.51 1.56 -8.55
C GLU A 141 -15.82 0.25 -9.29
N ARG A 142 -16.77 -0.52 -8.75
CA ARG A 142 -17.33 -1.72 -9.36
C ARG A 142 -18.84 -1.75 -9.18
#